data_AF-A0A927W3D0-F1
#
_entry.id   AF-A0A927W3D0-F1
#
_cell.length_a   1.000
_cell.length_b   1.000
_cell.length_c   1.000
_cell.angle_alpha   90.00
_cell.angle_beta   90.00
_cell.angle_gamma   90.00
#
_symmetry.space_group_name_H-M   'P 1'
#
loop_
_entity.id
_entity.type
_entity.pdbx_description
1 polymer ?
#
loop_
_entity_poly.entity_id
_entity_poly.type
_entity_poly.pdbx_seq_one_letter_code
_entity_poly.pdbx_strand_id
1 'polypeptide(L)'
;MEIIKSSLIYRGLAAAWIFLKEAWNASISCRVFGAIGRFFGNLFSGSAILNFLGREGSLQKSWQDSLLFRLADWIVNLLPNFVHWLWTRFEPVLRESLILRALIFLGEKLHIVMGIFFAFLLACPQEYWSNSFSLLGAVGCAALFACGAAASGRKIRTGGLSIYVLVFGLFLVLATGLSVAPALSLRFLVFYATAFILMFLVVSCLNTAEELYTFLAIVMMGFTVAVLYGCYQSIEGVEVVLSQVDLETNEGMPGRIYSFFENANAYAQVLIILTPFYAALLIRAEKLRHKVFWGAMLLAALYALFIGV
;
A
#
# COMPACT_ATOMS: atom_id res chain seq x y z
N MET A 1 -31.76 5.11 -20.97
CA MET A 1 -31.42 3.79 -20.38
C MET A 1 -32.15 2.62 -21.04
N GLU A 2 -33.30 2.84 -21.71
CA GLU A 2 -34.04 1.77 -22.41
C GLU A 2 -33.42 1.29 -23.72
N ILE A 3 -32.69 2.16 -24.44
CA ILE A 3 -32.05 1.83 -25.73
C ILE A 3 -30.95 0.76 -25.57
N ILE A 4 -30.31 0.66 -24.41
CA ILE A 4 -29.28 -0.37 -24.13
C ILE A 4 -29.95 -1.74 -23.89
N LYS A 5 -31.17 -1.76 -23.32
CA LYS A 5 -31.91 -3.01 -23.02
C LYS A 5 -32.56 -3.64 -24.26
N SER A 6 -32.71 -2.90 -25.35
CA SER A 6 -33.25 -3.40 -26.64
C SER A 6 -32.17 -3.87 -27.62
N SER A 7 -30.88 -3.61 -27.33
CA SER A 7 -29.78 -4.05 -28.19
C SER A 7 -29.59 -5.58 -28.13
N LEU A 8 -29.70 -6.23 -29.29
CA LEU A 8 -29.45 -7.66 -29.49
C LEU A 8 -28.04 -8.07 -29.04
N ILE A 9 -27.06 -7.19 -29.25
CA ILE A 9 -25.66 -7.41 -28.84
C ILE A 9 -25.55 -7.41 -27.31
N TYR A 10 -26.21 -6.46 -26.63
CA TYR A 10 -26.21 -6.40 -25.17
C TYR A 10 -26.90 -7.63 -24.55
N ARG A 11 -28.04 -8.06 -25.12
CA ARG A 11 -28.72 -9.28 -24.67
C ARG A 11 -27.89 -10.53 -24.89
N GLY A 12 -27.20 -10.63 -26.04
CA GLY A 12 -26.28 -11.73 -26.32
C GLY A 12 -25.11 -11.78 -25.33
N LEU A 13 -24.48 -10.64 -25.06
CA LEU A 13 -23.39 -10.55 -24.08
C LEU A 13 -23.88 -10.81 -22.65
N ALA A 14 -25.06 -10.32 -22.27
CA ALA A 14 -25.65 -10.57 -20.96
C ALA A 14 -26.00 -12.06 -20.79
N ALA A 15 -26.57 -12.70 -21.80
CA ALA A 15 -26.86 -14.14 -21.79
C ALA A 15 -25.57 -14.96 -21.71
N ALA A 16 -24.54 -14.61 -22.49
CA ALA A 16 -23.23 -15.26 -22.41
C ALA A 16 -22.58 -15.09 -21.03
N TRP A 17 -22.72 -13.91 -20.41
CA TRP A 17 -22.23 -13.66 -19.06
C TRP A 17 -22.97 -14.47 -17.99
N ILE A 18 -24.31 -14.54 -18.08
CA ILE A 18 -25.14 -15.36 -17.19
C ILE A 18 -24.74 -16.83 -17.33
N PHE A 19 -24.62 -17.32 -18.56
CA PHE A 19 -24.17 -18.68 -18.85
C PHE A 19 -22.77 -18.96 -18.27
N LEU A 20 -21.80 -18.06 -18.45
CA LEU A 20 -20.47 -18.21 -17.87
C LEU A 20 -20.48 -18.20 -16.34
N LYS A 21 -21.33 -17.38 -15.73
CA LYS A 21 -21.50 -17.32 -14.28
C LYS A 21 -22.12 -18.60 -13.74
N GLU A 22 -23.12 -19.15 -14.43
CA GLU A 22 -23.74 -20.44 -14.09
C GLU A 22 -22.77 -21.60 -14.29
N ALA A 23 -22.02 -21.62 -15.40
CA ALA A 23 -20.99 -22.60 -15.67
C ALA A 23 -19.85 -22.56 -14.63
N TRP A 24 -19.45 -21.36 -14.20
CA TRP A 24 -18.50 -21.19 -13.10
C TRP A 24 -19.06 -21.74 -11.78
N ASN A 25 -20.31 -21.40 -11.43
CA ASN A 25 -20.94 -21.89 -10.21
C ASN A 25 -21.12 -23.42 -10.20
N ALA A 26 -21.33 -24.04 -11.37
CA ALA A 26 -21.43 -25.48 -11.53
C ALA A 26 -20.06 -26.20 -11.62
N SER A 27 -18.98 -25.45 -11.88
CA SER A 27 -17.65 -26.00 -12.12
C SER A 27 -17.08 -26.75 -10.91
N ILE A 28 -16.24 -27.74 -11.20
CA ILE A 28 -15.49 -28.48 -10.18
C ILE A 28 -14.47 -27.56 -9.51
N SER A 29 -13.84 -26.66 -10.26
CA SER A 29 -12.88 -25.68 -9.73
C SER A 29 -13.54 -24.77 -8.68
N CYS A 30 -14.72 -24.21 -8.93
CA CYS A 30 -15.43 -23.40 -7.92
C CYS A 30 -15.77 -24.22 -6.67
N ARG A 31 -16.17 -25.49 -6.82
CA ARG A 31 -16.42 -26.39 -5.68
C ARG A 31 -15.15 -26.71 -4.90
N VAL A 32 -14.02 -26.96 -5.57
CA VAL A 32 -12.73 -27.23 -4.93
C VAL A 32 -12.24 -26.00 -4.18
N PHE A 33 -12.19 -24.82 -4.82
CA PHE A 33 -11.79 -23.59 -4.13
C PHE A 33 -12.73 -23.23 -2.99
N GLY A 34 -14.05 -23.42 -3.16
CA GLY A 34 -15.03 -23.23 -2.08
C GLY A 34 -14.90 -24.26 -0.96
N ALA A 35 -14.51 -25.50 -1.25
CA ALA A 35 -14.24 -26.52 -0.24
C ALA A 35 -12.95 -26.21 0.53
N ILE A 36 -11.88 -25.80 -0.15
CA ILE A 36 -10.63 -25.34 0.46
C ILE A 36 -10.89 -24.12 1.36
N GLY A 37 -11.64 -23.13 0.86
CA GLY A 37 -12.01 -21.94 1.64
C GLY A 37 -12.82 -22.28 2.89
N ARG A 38 -13.79 -23.19 2.79
CA ARG A 38 -14.57 -23.67 3.94
C ARG A 38 -13.74 -24.51 4.90
N PHE A 39 -12.83 -25.34 4.41
CA PHE A 39 -11.92 -26.15 5.23
C PHE A 39 -11.04 -25.25 6.09
N PHE A 40 -10.37 -24.27 5.48
CA PHE A 40 -9.59 -23.28 6.23
C PHE A 40 -10.50 -22.44 7.12
N GLY A 41 -11.63 -21.96 6.64
CA GLY A 41 -12.59 -21.18 7.44
C GLY A 41 -13.03 -21.91 8.71
N ASN A 42 -13.34 -23.20 8.60
CA ASN A 42 -13.74 -24.06 9.72
C ASN A 42 -12.56 -24.34 10.67
N LEU A 43 -11.35 -24.53 10.15
CA LEU A 43 -10.13 -24.65 10.97
C LEU A 43 -9.86 -23.36 11.75
N PHE A 44 -10.05 -22.20 11.12
CA PHE A 44 -9.90 -20.90 11.78
C PHE A 44 -10.96 -20.70 12.87
N SER A 45 -12.25 -20.92 12.55
CA SER A 45 -13.34 -20.71 13.51
C SER A 45 -13.34 -21.73 14.65
N GLY A 46 -12.90 -22.97 14.41
CA GLY A 46 -12.84 -24.05 15.40
C GLY A 46 -11.57 -24.05 16.25
N SER A 47 -10.53 -23.32 15.86
CA SER A 47 -9.26 -23.30 16.59
C SER A 47 -9.34 -22.34 17.78
N ALA A 48 -9.26 -22.92 18.99
CA ALA A 48 -9.18 -22.14 20.23
C ALA A 48 -7.92 -21.24 20.26
N ILE A 49 -6.80 -21.70 19.69
CA ILE A 49 -5.54 -20.96 19.62
C ILE A 49 -5.69 -19.74 18.71
N LEU A 50 -6.29 -19.91 17.53
CA LEU A 50 -6.48 -18.81 16.58
C LEU A 50 -7.54 -17.83 17.06
N ASN A 51 -8.60 -18.31 17.72
CA ASN A 51 -9.58 -17.44 18.37
C ASN A 51 -8.99 -16.68 19.56
N PHE A 52 -8.06 -17.29 20.32
CA PHE A 52 -7.34 -16.62 21.39
C PHE A 52 -6.40 -15.53 20.86
N LEU A 53 -5.60 -15.86 19.84
CA LEU A 53 -4.66 -14.91 19.21
C LEU A 53 -5.37 -13.80 18.41
N GLY A 54 -6.50 -14.13 17.77
CA GLY A 54 -7.32 -13.19 16.99
C GLY A 54 -8.26 -12.34 17.86
N ARG A 55 -8.33 -12.59 19.17
CA ARG A 55 -9.13 -11.79 20.09
C ARG A 55 -8.53 -10.39 20.19
N GLU A 56 -9.31 -9.38 19.83
CA GLU A 56 -8.95 -8.01 20.15
C GLU A 56 -8.77 -7.84 21.66
N GLY A 57 -7.55 -7.49 22.07
CA GLY A 57 -7.22 -7.28 23.48
C GLY A 57 -8.11 -6.22 24.11
N SER A 58 -8.47 -6.40 25.38
CA SER A 58 -9.31 -5.45 26.14
C SER A 58 -8.80 -4.01 26.06
N LEU A 59 -7.48 -3.87 26.06
CA LEU A 59 -6.77 -2.60 25.99
C LEU A 59 -6.95 -1.89 24.63
N GLN A 60 -6.98 -2.64 23.52
CA GLN A 60 -7.31 -2.08 22.19
C GLN A 60 -8.79 -1.71 22.07
N LYS A 61 -9.69 -2.44 22.73
CA LYS A 61 -11.13 -2.11 22.72
C LYS A 61 -11.45 -0.82 23.46
N SER A 62 -10.82 -0.62 24.61
CA SER A 62 -11.00 0.57 25.45
C SER A 62 -10.15 1.76 25.01
N TRP A 63 -9.22 1.55 24.07
CA TRP A 63 -8.34 2.58 23.53
C TRP A 63 -9.09 3.73 22.86
N GLN A 64 -10.12 3.45 22.07
CA GLN A 64 -10.86 4.47 21.31
C GLN A 64 -11.58 5.48 22.22
N ASP A 65 -11.93 5.07 23.44
CA ASP A 65 -12.57 5.95 24.42
C ASP A 65 -11.57 6.74 25.27
N SER A 66 -10.27 6.42 25.16
CA SER A 66 -9.22 7.00 26.00
C SER A 66 -8.92 8.46 25.66
N LEU A 67 -8.49 9.21 26.69
CA LEU A 67 -8.01 10.59 26.52
C LEU A 67 -6.80 10.67 25.58
N LEU A 68 -5.90 9.68 25.64
CA LEU A 68 -4.72 9.62 24.79
C LEU A 68 -5.09 9.47 23.31
N PHE A 69 -6.09 8.63 23.00
CA PHE A 69 -6.61 8.52 21.64
C PHE A 69 -7.22 9.83 21.16
N ARG A 70 -8.05 10.49 21.99
CA ARG A 70 -8.66 11.79 21.64
C ARG A 70 -7.60 12.87 21.40
N LEU A 71 -6.54 12.89 22.20
CA LEU A 71 -5.42 13.81 22.03
C LEU A 71 -4.66 13.51 20.73
N ALA A 72 -4.37 12.24 20.46
CA ALA A 72 -3.71 11.85 19.21
C ALA A 72 -4.58 12.16 17.98
N ASP A 73 -5.89 11.92 18.05
CA ASP A 73 -6.85 12.27 17.00
C ASP A 73 -6.88 13.77 16.73
N TRP A 74 -6.89 14.57 17.80
CA TRP A 74 -6.81 16.02 17.70
C TRP A 74 -5.51 16.49 17.05
N ILE A 75 -4.35 15.93 17.42
CA ILE A 75 -3.05 16.27 16.83
C ILE A 75 -3.02 15.93 15.33
N VAL A 76 -3.42 14.70 14.96
CA VAL A 76 -3.41 14.24 13.57
C VAL A 76 -4.33 15.08 12.71
N ASN A 77 -5.49 15.49 13.24
CA ASN A 77 -6.46 16.31 12.52
C ASN A 77 -6.25 17.82 12.66
N LEU A 78 -5.22 18.28 13.36
CA LEU A 78 -4.93 19.71 13.54
C LEU A 78 -4.77 20.42 12.20
N LEU A 79 -3.95 19.87 11.30
CA LEU A 79 -3.70 20.46 9.99
C LEU A 79 -4.95 20.48 9.08
N PRO A 80 -5.66 19.35 8.84
CA PRO A 80 -6.91 19.36 8.07
C PRO A 80 -7.95 20.34 8.64
N ASN A 81 -8.13 20.38 9.96
CA ASN A 81 -9.10 21.27 10.60
C ASN A 81 -8.73 22.75 10.43
N PHE A 82 -7.43 23.08 10.55
CA PHE A 82 -6.94 24.44 10.33
C PHE A 82 -7.16 24.90 8.89
N VAL A 83 -6.87 24.05 7.91
CA VAL A 83 -7.09 24.35 6.49
C VAL A 83 -8.58 24.48 6.17
N HIS A 84 -9.44 23.62 6.74
CA HIS A 84 -10.89 23.74 6.62
C HIS A 84 -11.42 25.06 7.23
N TRP A 85 -10.88 25.47 8.38
CA TRP A 85 -11.22 26.76 8.99
C TRP A 85 -10.81 27.94 8.09
N LEU A 86 -9.61 27.91 7.50
CA LEU A 86 -9.18 28.92 6.53
C LEU A 86 -10.10 28.93 5.30
N TRP A 87 -10.48 27.76 4.80
CA TRP A 87 -11.36 27.62 3.65
C TRP A 87 -12.73 28.26 3.90
N THR A 88 -13.39 27.95 5.02
CA THR A 88 -14.70 28.50 5.35
C THR A 88 -14.66 30.02 5.60
N ARG A 89 -13.53 30.55 6.06
CA ARG A 89 -13.36 31.99 6.30
C ARG A 89 -13.16 32.80 5.01
N PHE A 90 -12.44 32.25 4.03
CA PHE A 90 -12.04 32.96 2.81
C PHE A 90 -12.62 32.34 1.53
N GLU A 91 -13.67 31.52 1.66
CA GLU A 91 -14.30 30.77 0.58
C GLU A 91 -14.55 31.57 -0.70
N PRO A 92 -15.09 32.81 -0.65
CA PRO A 92 -15.38 33.58 -1.86
C PRO A 92 -14.13 33.91 -2.67
N VAL A 93 -13.01 34.20 -2.00
CA VAL A 93 -11.74 34.59 -2.63
C VAL A 93 -10.95 33.36 -3.07
N LEU A 94 -10.94 32.30 -2.24
CA LEU A 94 -10.19 31.08 -2.52
C LEU A 94 -10.77 30.29 -3.70
N ARG A 95 -12.09 30.36 -3.91
CA ARG A 95 -12.76 29.68 -5.04
C ARG A 95 -12.37 30.24 -6.41
N GLU A 96 -11.88 31.47 -6.52
CA GLU A 96 -11.51 32.07 -7.81
C GLU A 96 -10.11 31.64 -8.28
N SER A 97 -9.26 31.15 -7.39
CA SER A 97 -7.90 30.75 -7.72
C SER A 97 -7.84 29.42 -8.47
N LEU A 98 -7.24 29.45 -9.67
CA LEU A 98 -6.99 28.24 -10.48
C LEU A 98 -6.03 27.26 -9.77
N ILE A 99 -5.03 27.77 -9.07
CA ILE A 99 -4.04 26.95 -8.35
C ILE A 99 -4.72 26.16 -7.23
N LEU A 100 -5.58 26.81 -6.45
CA LEU A 100 -6.30 26.13 -5.36
C LEU A 100 -7.28 25.08 -5.89
N ARG A 101 -7.97 25.37 -7.00
CA ARG A 101 -8.81 24.35 -7.67
C ARG A 101 -8.01 23.13 -8.10
N ALA A 102 -6.83 23.33 -8.66
CA ALA A 102 -5.94 22.23 -9.04
C ALA A 102 -5.46 21.43 -7.80
N LEU A 103 -5.06 22.10 -6.72
CA LEU A 103 -4.64 21.45 -5.48
C LEU A 103 -5.77 20.67 -4.80
N ILE A 104 -6.99 21.20 -4.79
CA ILE A 104 -8.17 20.51 -4.27
C ILE A 104 -8.47 19.27 -5.11
N PHE A 105 -8.46 19.39 -6.44
CA PHE A 105 -8.65 18.25 -7.34
C PHE A 105 -7.60 17.14 -7.12
N LEU A 106 -6.33 17.51 -6.99
CA LEU A 106 -5.25 16.56 -6.66
C LEU A 106 -5.45 15.93 -5.28
N GLY A 107 -5.90 16.70 -4.29
CA GLY A 107 -6.23 16.22 -2.95
C GLY A 107 -7.46 15.31 -2.89
N GLU A 108 -8.44 15.50 -3.77
CA GLU A 108 -9.57 14.58 -3.96
C GLU A 108 -9.12 13.27 -4.61
N LYS A 109 -8.19 13.34 -5.57
CA LYS A 109 -7.58 12.18 -6.24
C LYS A 109 -6.29 11.70 -5.57
N LEU A 110 -6.15 11.92 -4.26
CA LEU A 110 -4.92 11.62 -3.53
C LEU A 110 -4.51 10.14 -3.62
N HIS A 111 -5.45 9.20 -3.75
CA HIS A 111 -5.13 7.78 -3.96
C HIS A 111 -4.31 7.54 -5.24
N ILE A 112 -4.53 8.31 -6.32
CA ILE A 112 -3.72 8.23 -7.54
C ILE A 112 -2.33 8.84 -7.29
N VAL A 113 -2.28 10.03 -6.68
CA VAL A 113 -1.02 10.73 -6.38
C VAL A 113 -0.12 9.88 -5.48
N MET A 114 -0.69 9.33 -4.42
CA MET A 114 0.01 8.41 -3.51
C MET A 114 0.45 7.14 -4.25
N GLY A 115 -0.40 6.57 -5.11
CA GLY A 115 -0.03 5.41 -5.93
C GLY A 115 1.18 5.69 -6.82
N ILE A 116 1.22 6.85 -7.48
CA ILE A 116 2.36 7.28 -8.31
C ILE A 116 3.61 7.49 -7.46
N PHE A 117 3.46 8.13 -6.29
CA PHE A 117 4.56 8.34 -5.36
C PHE A 117 5.19 7.02 -4.88
N PHE A 118 4.37 6.04 -4.50
CA PHE A 118 4.84 4.69 -4.15
C PHE A 118 5.43 3.94 -5.35
N ALA A 119 4.85 4.08 -6.54
CA ALA A 119 5.42 3.50 -7.74
C ALA A 119 6.83 4.06 -8.04
N PHE A 120 7.03 5.36 -7.84
CA PHE A 120 8.33 6.00 -7.97
C PHE A 120 9.32 5.52 -6.91
N LEU A 121 8.87 5.41 -5.65
CA LEU A 121 9.69 4.85 -4.56
C LEU A 121 10.21 3.43 -4.88
N LEU A 122 9.44 2.62 -5.60
CA LEU A 122 9.81 1.26 -5.96
C LEU A 122 10.69 1.18 -7.22
N ALA A 123 10.57 2.15 -8.13
CA ALA A 123 11.25 2.13 -9.43
C ALA A 123 12.49 3.04 -9.49
N CYS A 124 12.69 3.93 -8.51
CA CYS A 124 13.83 4.84 -8.47
C CYS A 124 15.05 4.15 -7.85
N PRO A 125 16.24 4.19 -8.49
CA PRO A 125 17.48 3.71 -7.88
C PRO A 125 17.81 4.47 -6.59
N GLN A 126 18.26 3.74 -5.57
CA GLN A 126 18.62 4.31 -4.26
C GLN A 126 19.70 5.40 -4.35
N GLU A 127 20.63 5.31 -5.30
CA GLU A 127 21.64 6.35 -5.54
C GLU A 127 21.06 7.76 -5.76
N TYR A 128 19.87 7.85 -6.36
CA TYR A 128 19.17 9.11 -6.63
C TYR A 128 18.10 9.45 -5.59
N TRP A 129 17.81 8.53 -4.67
CA TRP A 129 16.72 8.68 -3.71
C TRP A 129 17.24 8.88 -2.28
N SER A 130 16.73 9.92 -1.62
CA SER A 130 17.08 10.22 -0.23
C SER A 130 15.86 10.18 0.68
N ASN A 131 16.07 9.85 1.95
CA ASN A 131 15.01 9.90 2.96
C ASN A 131 14.36 11.29 3.09
N SER A 132 15.10 12.36 2.76
CA SER A 132 14.57 13.72 2.72
C SER A 132 13.52 13.90 1.62
N PHE A 133 13.69 13.27 0.46
CA PHE A 133 12.68 13.26 -0.60
C PHE A 133 11.44 12.48 -0.20
N SER A 134 11.60 11.35 0.50
CA SER A 134 10.47 10.62 1.08
C SER A 134 9.67 11.48 2.04
N LEU A 135 10.35 12.20 2.94
CA LEU A 135 9.71 13.11 3.89
C LEU A 135 8.98 14.25 3.16
N LEU A 136 9.65 14.90 2.21
CA LEU A 136 9.06 15.99 1.43
C LEU A 136 7.82 15.52 0.68
N GLY A 137 7.88 14.34 0.06
CA GLY A 137 6.74 13.72 -0.60
C GLY A 137 5.59 13.42 0.36
N ALA A 138 5.88 12.86 1.53
CA ALA A 138 4.87 12.58 2.56
C ALA A 138 4.20 13.85 3.09
N VAL A 139 4.98 14.89 3.39
CA VAL A 139 4.46 16.20 3.83
C VAL A 139 3.65 16.87 2.72
N GLY A 140 4.13 16.83 1.47
CA GLY A 140 3.42 17.34 0.31
C GLY A 140 2.07 16.63 0.10
N CYS A 141 2.04 15.30 0.23
CA CYS A 141 0.81 14.52 0.17
C CYS A 141 -0.14 14.82 1.34
N ALA A 142 0.39 15.07 2.54
CA ALA A 142 -0.42 15.50 3.69
C ALA A 142 -1.03 16.89 3.47
N ALA A 143 -0.27 17.81 2.89
CA ALA A 143 -0.77 19.14 2.51
C ALA A 143 -1.84 19.04 1.41
N LEU A 144 -1.64 18.19 0.40
CA LEU A 144 -2.65 17.92 -0.63
C LEU A 144 -3.91 17.28 -0.04
N PHE A 145 -3.77 16.33 0.89
CA PHE A 145 -4.91 15.79 1.64
C PHE A 145 -5.68 16.90 2.33
N ALA A 146 -5.00 17.78 3.07
CA ALA A 146 -5.62 18.89 3.77
C ALA A 146 -6.34 19.85 2.81
N CYS A 147 -5.76 20.14 1.64
CA CYS A 147 -6.40 20.94 0.59
C CYS A 147 -7.66 20.25 0.03
N GLY A 148 -7.60 18.97 -0.32
CA GLY A 148 -8.76 18.20 -0.80
C GLY A 148 -9.82 17.95 0.28
N ALA A 149 -9.43 18.01 1.55
CA ALA A 149 -10.33 17.95 2.69
C ALA A 149 -10.96 19.31 3.02
N ALA A 150 -10.37 20.42 2.55
CA ALA A 150 -10.73 21.78 2.94
C ALA A 150 -12.21 22.11 2.66
N ALA A 151 -12.72 21.74 1.49
CA ALA A 151 -14.11 22.01 1.11
C ALA A 151 -15.12 21.05 1.77
N SER A 152 -14.70 19.83 2.09
CA SER A 152 -15.57 18.76 2.59
C SER A 152 -15.51 18.57 4.11
N GLY A 153 -14.57 19.21 4.80
CA GLY A 153 -14.32 19.00 6.23
C GLY A 153 -13.84 17.59 6.56
N ARG A 154 -13.30 16.85 5.57
CA ARG A 154 -12.83 15.48 5.77
C ARG A 154 -11.67 15.44 6.76
N LYS A 155 -11.66 14.44 7.63
CA LYS A 155 -10.62 14.19 8.62
C LYS A 155 -9.76 13.00 8.20
N ILE A 156 -8.52 12.98 8.66
CA ILE A 156 -7.65 11.80 8.59
C ILE A 156 -8.29 10.73 9.47
N ARG A 157 -8.43 9.51 8.92
CA ARG A 157 -9.05 8.38 9.59
C ARG A 157 -8.08 7.81 10.62
N THR A 158 -8.35 8.09 11.88
CA THR A 158 -7.58 7.61 13.04
C THR A 158 -8.07 6.27 13.57
N GLY A 159 -9.10 5.66 12.95
CA GLY A 159 -9.58 4.33 13.33
C GLY A 159 -8.52 3.22 13.26
N GLY A 160 -7.46 3.42 12.46
CA GLY A 160 -6.29 2.54 12.40
C GLY A 160 -5.16 2.84 13.41
N LEU A 161 -5.28 3.92 14.19
CA LEU A 161 -4.32 4.26 15.25
C LEU A 161 -4.53 3.29 16.42
N SER A 162 -3.87 2.14 16.37
CA SER A 162 -3.84 1.22 17.50
C SER A 162 -2.96 1.78 18.62
N ILE A 163 -3.23 1.35 19.86
CA ILE A 163 -2.37 1.69 20.99
C ILE A 163 -0.93 1.24 20.76
N TYR A 164 -0.72 0.14 20.03
CA TYR A 164 0.61 -0.38 19.72
C TYR A 164 1.40 0.57 18.80
N VAL A 165 0.75 1.21 17.82
CA VAL A 165 1.41 2.21 16.98
C VAL A 165 1.85 3.41 17.80
N LEU A 166 1.01 3.86 18.74
CA LEU A 166 1.35 4.99 19.60
C LEU A 166 2.47 4.65 20.58
N VAL A 167 2.43 3.48 21.21
CA VAL A 167 3.49 3.00 22.11
C VAL A 167 4.80 2.85 21.35
N PHE A 168 4.77 2.30 20.14
CA PHE A 168 5.94 2.21 19.28
C PHE A 168 6.50 3.59 18.94
N GLY A 169 5.65 4.55 18.56
CA GLY A 169 6.03 5.95 18.35
C GLY A 169 6.66 6.59 19.59
N LEU A 170 6.11 6.34 20.78
CA LEU A 170 6.67 6.81 22.05
C LEU A 170 8.06 6.23 22.30
N PHE A 171 8.25 4.92 22.08
CA PHE A 171 9.56 4.29 22.19
C PHE A 171 10.58 4.90 21.24
N LEU A 172 10.20 5.24 20.01
CA LEU A 172 11.11 5.91 19.06
C LEU A 172 11.55 7.29 19.56
N VAL A 173 10.62 8.07 20.13
CA VAL A 173 10.93 9.39 20.71
C VAL A 173 11.84 9.25 21.92
N LEU A 174 11.53 8.33 22.84
CA LEU A 174 12.35 8.06 24.02
C LEU A 174 13.74 7.55 23.64
N ALA A 175 13.83 6.60 22.71
CA ALA A 175 15.10 6.08 22.22
C ALA A 175 15.96 7.18 21.58
N THR A 176 15.34 8.12 20.86
CA THR A 176 16.05 9.26 20.27
C THR A 176 16.55 10.23 21.33
N GLY A 177 15.72 10.56 22.32
CA GLY A 177 16.08 11.49 23.40
C GLY A 177 17.12 10.94 24.37
N LEU A 178 17.16 9.62 24.56
CA LEU A 178 18.13 8.92 25.42
C LEU A 178 19.36 8.41 24.65
N SER A 179 19.44 8.67 23.34
CA SER A 179 20.52 8.16 22.49
C SER A 179 21.86 8.83 22.77
N VAL A 180 22.93 8.03 22.74
CA VAL A 180 24.32 8.51 22.76
C VAL A 180 24.69 9.22 21.43
N ALA A 181 24.00 8.90 20.33
CA ALA A 181 24.21 9.48 19.00
C ALA A 181 22.93 10.17 18.48
N PRO A 182 22.55 11.33 19.04
CA PRO A 182 21.25 11.95 18.80
C PRO A 182 21.02 12.34 17.34
N ALA A 183 22.06 12.80 16.63
CA ALA A 183 21.94 13.19 15.22
C ALA A 183 21.59 12.00 14.31
N LEU A 184 22.16 10.81 14.58
CA LEU A 184 21.86 9.60 13.83
C LEU A 184 20.46 9.08 14.19
N SER A 185 20.11 9.07 15.48
CA SER A 185 18.80 8.67 15.95
C SER A 185 17.68 9.57 15.42
N LEU A 186 17.91 10.88 15.30
CA LEU A 186 16.95 11.82 14.70
C LEU A 186 16.64 11.47 13.24
N ARG A 187 17.65 11.05 12.46
CA ARG A 187 17.43 10.60 11.08
C ARG A 187 16.49 9.38 11.03
N PHE A 188 16.66 8.42 11.93
CA PHE A 188 15.76 7.27 12.04
C PHE A 188 14.37 7.66 12.53
N LEU A 189 14.26 8.59 13.50
CA LEU A 189 12.97 9.09 13.97
C LEU A 189 12.18 9.74 12.81
N VAL A 190 12.84 10.56 11.99
CA VAL A 190 12.24 11.19 10.81
C VAL A 190 11.83 10.15 9.76
N PHE A 191 12.64 9.10 9.56
CA PHE A 191 12.31 8.00 8.68
C PHE A 191 11.01 7.29 9.10
N TYR A 192 10.89 6.92 10.38
CA TYR A 192 9.66 6.30 10.91
C TYR A 192 8.47 7.27 10.92
N ALA A 193 8.69 8.55 11.22
CA ALA A 193 7.65 9.57 11.14
C ALA A 193 7.09 9.69 9.71
N THR A 194 7.97 9.64 8.70
CA THR A 194 7.58 9.61 7.29
C THR A 194 6.69 8.41 6.98
N ALA A 195 7.08 7.21 7.45
CA ALA A 195 6.30 5.99 7.27
C ALA A 195 4.91 6.10 7.93
N PHE A 196 4.81 6.65 9.15
CA PHE A 196 3.52 6.87 9.82
C PHE A 196 2.62 7.84 9.04
N ILE A 197 3.17 8.96 8.56
CA ILE A 197 2.40 9.92 7.76
C ILE A 197 1.83 9.22 6.52
N LEU A 198 2.66 8.49 5.77
CA LEU A 198 2.21 7.78 4.57
C LEU A 198 1.15 6.73 4.89
N MET A 199 1.33 5.96 5.97
CA MET A 199 0.35 4.96 6.43
C MET A 199 -1.02 5.60 6.70
N PHE A 200 -1.08 6.69 7.47
CA PHE A 200 -2.35 7.37 7.76
C PHE A 200 -2.99 7.97 6.51
N LEU A 201 -2.18 8.50 5.59
CA LEU A 201 -2.68 9.04 4.33
C LEU A 201 -3.28 7.97 3.44
N VAL A 202 -2.63 6.80 3.32
CA VAL A 202 -3.16 5.67 2.54
C VAL A 202 -4.50 5.21 3.12
N VAL A 203 -4.60 5.01 4.44
CA VAL A 203 -5.86 4.61 5.09
C VAL A 203 -6.96 5.67 4.92
N SER A 204 -6.59 6.94 4.84
CA SER A 204 -7.53 8.06 4.75
C SER A 204 -7.98 8.37 3.32
N CYS A 205 -7.14 8.09 2.31
CA CYS A 205 -7.45 8.39 0.92
C CYS A 205 -8.20 7.26 0.21
N LEU A 206 -8.19 6.05 0.76
CA LEU A 206 -8.87 4.88 0.22
C LEU A 206 -10.23 4.68 0.89
N ASN A 207 -11.29 5.12 0.22
CA ASN A 207 -12.67 5.07 0.71
C ASN A 207 -13.49 3.99 0.01
N THR A 208 -13.14 3.65 -1.23
CA THR A 208 -13.86 2.67 -2.04
C THR A 208 -12.96 1.55 -2.54
N ALA A 209 -13.57 0.41 -2.91
CA ALA A 209 -12.84 -0.70 -3.52
C ALA A 209 -12.20 -0.32 -4.87
N GLU A 210 -12.79 0.62 -5.60
CA GLU A 210 -12.24 1.12 -6.87
C GLU A 210 -10.99 1.98 -6.65
N GLU A 211 -10.99 2.83 -5.63
CA GLU A 211 -9.82 3.62 -5.24
C GLU A 211 -8.68 2.72 -4.79
N LEU A 212 -8.98 1.69 -3.97
CA LEU A 212 -8.00 0.68 -3.56
C LEU A 212 -7.43 -0.07 -4.77
N TYR A 213 -8.27 -0.52 -5.69
CA TYR A 213 -7.82 -1.19 -6.91
C TYR A 213 -6.92 -0.29 -7.76
N THR A 214 -7.31 0.98 -7.93
CA THR A 214 -6.53 1.95 -8.72
C THR A 214 -5.18 2.24 -8.07
N PHE A 215 -5.16 2.49 -6.75
CA PHE A 215 -3.94 2.67 -5.99
C PHE A 215 -3.01 1.46 -6.13
N LEU A 216 -3.52 0.25 -5.85
CA LEU A 216 -2.73 -0.98 -5.96
C LEU A 216 -2.23 -1.19 -7.38
N ALA A 217 -3.05 -1.00 -8.41
CA ALA A 217 -2.62 -1.16 -9.79
C ALA A 217 -1.44 -0.23 -10.12
N ILE A 218 -1.47 1.03 -9.69
CA ILE A 218 -0.37 1.99 -9.93
C ILE A 218 0.89 1.57 -9.17
N VAL A 219 0.78 1.23 -7.88
CA VAL A 219 1.92 0.76 -7.07
C VAL A 219 2.56 -0.47 -7.71
N MET A 220 1.74 -1.44 -8.13
CA MET A 220 2.20 -2.66 -8.76
C MET A 220 2.83 -2.42 -10.15
N MET A 221 2.48 -1.34 -10.85
CA MET A 221 3.21 -0.93 -12.05
C MET A 221 4.64 -0.46 -11.74
N GLY A 222 4.84 0.30 -10.64
CA GLY A 222 6.19 0.66 -10.19
C GLY A 222 6.99 -0.56 -9.76
N PHE A 223 6.35 -1.46 -9.01
CA PHE A 223 6.94 -2.74 -8.63
C PHE A 223 7.32 -3.60 -9.84
N THR A 224 6.52 -3.60 -10.92
CA THR A 224 6.86 -4.29 -12.17
C THR A 224 8.20 -3.83 -12.73
N VAL A 225 8.51 -2.53 -12.66
CA VAL A 225 9.81 -2.02 -13.14
C VAL A 225 10.94 -2.62 -12.32
N ALA A 226 10.80 -2.66 -10.99
CA ALA A 226 11.78 -3.29 -10.10
C ALA A 226 11.94 -4.80 -10.37
N VAL A 227 10.83 -5.52 -10.58
CA VAL A 227 10.83 -6.95 -10.90
C VAL A 227 11.55 -7.24 -12.20
N LEU A 228 11.22 -6.53 -13.27
CA LEU A 228 11.83 -6.72 -14.57
C LEU A 228 13.34 -6.42 -14.54
N TYR A 229 13.75 -5.38 -13.80
CA TYR A 229 15.16 -5.07 -13.62
C TYR A 229 15.90 -6.15 -12.81
N GLY A 230 15.26 -6.71 -11.78
CA GLY A 230 15.80 -7.86 -11.04
C GLY A 230 15.94 -9.11 -11.92
N CYS A 231 14.96 -9.40 -12.78
CA CYS A 231 15.06 -10.49 -13.75
C CYS A 231 16.20 -10.27 -14.75
N TYR A 232 16.41 -9.02 -15.18
CA TYR A 232 17.53 -8.65 -16.05
C TYR A 232 18.87 -8.88 -15.35
N GLN A 233 19.03 -8.44 -14.09
CA GLN A 233 20.22 -8.70 -13.28
C GLN A 233 20.51 -10.21 -13.13
N SER A 234 19.46 -11.04 -13.02
CA SER A 234 19.63 -12.50 -12.96
C SER A 234 20.23 -13.10 -14.22
N ILE A 235 20.04 -12.46 -15.38
CA ILE A 235 20.55 -12.96 -16.67
C ILE A 235 21.98 -12.47 -16.91
N GLU A 236 22.26 -11.20 -16.59
CA GLU A 236 23.60 -10.61 -16.73
C GLU A 236 24.59 -11.22 -15.71
N GLY A 237 24.07 -11.63 -14.54
CA GLY A 237 24.88 -12.06 -13.42
C GLY A 237 25.26 -10.86 -12.55
N VAL A 238 25.20 -11.05 -11.24
CA VAL A 238 25.56 -10.03 -10.24
C VAL A 238 26.83 -10.48 -9.54
N GLU A 239 27.70 -9.53 -9.23
CA GLU A 239 28.89 -9.80 -8.42
C GLU A 239 28.52 -10.13 -6.97
N VAL A 240 29.32 -10.98 -6.33
CA VAL A 240 29.09 -11.36 -4.94
C VAL A 240 29.48 -10.21 -4.01
N VAL A 241 28.48 -9.61 -3.36
CA VAL A 241 28.71 -8.61 -2.33
C VAL A 241 29.05 -9.31 -1.01
N LEU A 242 30.35 -9.40 -0.71
CA LEU A 242 30.89 -10.12 0.46
C LEU A 242 30.33 -9.62 1.80
N SER A 243 29.94 -8.36 1.90
CA SER A 243 29.36 -7.80 3.13
C SER A 243 27.94 -8.29 3.43
N GLN A 244 27.29 -8.97 2.47
CA GLN A 244 25.91 -9.44 2.60
C GLN A 244 25.81 -10.97 2.65
N VAL A 245 26.94 -11.69 2.58
CA VAL A 245 27.00 -13.15 2.55
C VAL A 245 27.95 -13.62 3.66
N ASP A 246 27.50 -14.61 4.43
CA ASP A 246 28.40 -15.32 5.33
C ASP A 246 29.21 -16.35 4.53
N LEU A 247 30.50 -16.06 4.37
CA LEU A 247 31.43 -16.83 3.54
C LEU A 247 31.77 -18.19 4.15
N GLU A 248 31.66 -18.35 5.47
CA GLU A 248 31.95 -19.65 6.13
C GLU A 248 30.85 -20.67 5.83
N THR A 249 29.62 -20.22 5.64
CA THR A 249 28.45 -21.10 5.42
C THR A 249 28.09 -21.24 3.94
N ASN A 250 28.43 -20.26 3.08
CA ASN A 250 27.96 -20.19 1.70
C ASN A 250 29.10 -19.99 0.68
N GLU A 251 30.18 -20.76 0.81
CA GLU A 251 31.27 -20.75 -0.18
C GLU A 251 30.74 -21.09 -1.59
N GLY A 252 31.00 -20.20 -2.56
CA GLY A 252 30.62 -20.38 -3.96
C GLY A 252 29.19 -19.94 -4.33
N MET A 253 28.46 -19.26 -3.43
CA MET A 253 27.14 -18.70 -3.74
C MET A 253 27.24 -17.62 -4.84
N PRO A 254 26.39 -17.66 -5.89
CA PRO A 254 26.34 -16.62 -6.93
C PRO A 254 25.85 -15.29 -6.35
N GLY A 255 26.14 -14.18 -7.03
CA GLY A 255 25.63 -12.88 -6.60
C GLY A 255 24.11 -12.83 -6.65
N ARG A 256 23.52 -12.16 -5.65
CA ARG A 256 22.07 -12.08 -5.46
C ARG A 256 21.53 -10.82 -6.11
N ILE A 257 20.37 -10.92 -6.74
CA ILE A 257 19.72 -9.77 -7.37
C ILE A 257 19.20 -8.82 -6.29
N TYR A 258 19.38 -7.53 -6.50
CA TYR A 258 18.92 -6.48 -5.57
C TYR A 258 18.10 -5.40 -6.27
N SER A 259 17.95 -5.48 -7.60
CA SER A 259 17.24 -4.49 -8.41
C SER A 259 17.73 -3.08 -8.06
N PHE A 260 16.82 -2.16 -7.72
CA PHE A 260 17.13 -0.79 -7.31
C PHE A 260 17.49 -0.61 -5.83
N PHE A 261 17.44 -1.67 -5.02
CA PHE A 261 17.41 -1.58 -3.55
C PHE A 261 18.78 -1.67 -2.87
N GLU A 262 19.89 -1.80 -3.63
CA GLU A 262 21.29 -1.95 -3.17
C GLU A 262 21.55 -3.14 -2.20
N ASN A 263 20.49 -3.80 -1.74
CA ASN A 263 20.50 -4.87 -0.77
C ASN A 263 19.52 -5.96 -1.20
N ALA A 264 20.06 -7.15 -1.48
CA ALA A 264 19.27 -8.30 -1.93
C ALA A 264 18.22 -8.73 -0.90
N ASN A 265 18.51 -8.62 0.40
CA ASN A 265 17.55 -8.97 1.45
C ASN A 265 16.39 -7.97 1.50
N ALA A 266 16.67 -6.67 1.28
CA ALA A 266 15.61 -5.66 1.22
C ALA A 266 14.71 -5.88 -0.01
N TYR A 267 15.31 -6.18 -1.16
CA TYR A 267 14.56 -6.52 -2.37
C TYR A 267 13.71 -7.78 -2.19
N ALA A 268 14.25 -8.83 -1.58
CA ALA A 268 13.53 -10.05 -1.26
C ALA A 268 12.31 -9.80 -0.37
N GLN A 269 12.45 -8.94 0.66
CA GLN A 269 11.32 -8.56 1.51
C GLN A 269 10.22 -7.86 0.71
N VAL A 270 10.59 -6.94 -0.19
CA VAL A 270 9.64 -6.25 -1.08
C VAL A 270 8.96 -7.26 -2.02
N LEU A 271 9.71 -8.21 -2.59
CA LEU A 271 9.15 -9.28 -3.42
C LEU A 271 8.11 -10.10 -2.64
N ILE A 272 8.44 -10.56 -1.44
CA ILE A 272 7.54 -11.38 -0.62
C ILE A 272 6.27 -10.61 -0.26
N ILE A 273 6.38 -9.34 0.13
CA ILE A 273 5.25 -8.53 0.55
C ILE A 273 4.34 -8.17 -0.64
N LEU A 274 4.91 -7.83 -1.81
CA LEU A 274 4.14 -7.30 -2.93
C LEU A 274 3.63 -8.36 -3.91
N THR A 275 4.31 -9.50 -4.05
CA THR A 275 3.91 -10.57 -5.00
C THR A 275 2.46 -11.05 -4.84
N PRO A 276 1.89 -11.23 -3.63
CA PRO A 276 0.50 -11.63 -3.46
C PRO A 276 -0.51 -10.64 -4.08
N PHE A 277 -0.15 -9.35 -4.20
CA PHE A 277 -1.02 -8.36 -4.81
C PHE A 277 -1.12 -8.52 -6.34
N TYR A 278 -0.11 -9.11 -7.01
CA TYR A 278 -0.28 -9.50 -8.43
C TYR A 278 -1.35 -10.57 -8.59
N ALA A 279 -1.37 -11.57 -7.69
CA ALA A 279 -2.41 -12.58 -7.68
C ALA A 279 -3.79 -11.96 -7.38
N ALA A 280 -3.87 -11.02 -6.44
CA ALA A 280 -5.11 -10.30 -6.15
C ALA A 280 -5.62 -9.51 -7.38
N LEU A 281 -4.74 -8.78 -8.08
CA LEU A 281 -5.09 -8.04 -9.30
C LEU A 281 -5.46 -8.97 -10.46
N LEU A 282 -4.81 -10.12 -10.59
CA LEU A 282 -5.13 -11.16 -11.55
C LEU A 282 -6.54 -11.73 -11.34
N ILE A 283 -6.89 -12.06 -10.09
CA ILE A 283 -8.22 -12.57 -9.72
C ILE A 283 -9.29 -11.49 -9.96
N ARG A 284 -8.98 -10.23 -9.64
CA ARG A 284 -9.90 -9.10 -9.82
C ARG A 284 -10.09 -8.70 -11.28
N ALA A 285 -9.12 -8.94 -12.15
CA ALA A 285 -9.16 -8.49 -13.53
C ALA A 285 -10.31 -9.15 -14.31
N GLU A 286 -11.19 -8.34 -14.90
CA GLU A 286 -12.30 -8.86 -15.72
C GLU A 286 -11.86 -9.16 -17.16
N LYS A 287 -11.01 -8.31 -17.75
CA LYS A 287 -10.57 -8.42 -19.14
C LYS A 287 -9.36 -9.35 -19.27
N LEU A 288 -9.38 -10.21 -20.30
CA LEU A 288 -8.31 -11.17 -20.57
C LEU A 288 -6.93 -10.52 -20.66
N ARG A 289 -6.81 -9.37 -21.34
CA ARG A 289 -5.53 -8.64 -21.47
C ARG A 289 -4.90 -8.28 -20.11
N HIS A 290 -5.72 -7.89 -19.13
CA HIS A 290 -5.21 -7.55 -17.80
C HIS A 290 -4.86 -8.83 -17.01
N LYS A 291 -5.61 -9.91 -17.20
CA LYS A 291 -5.26 -11.23 -16.63
C LYS A 291 -3.92 -11.73 -17.16
N VAL A 292 -3.70 -11.66 -18.47
CA VAL A 292 -2.42 -12.06 -19.08
C VAL A 292 -1.29 -11.19 -18.54
N PHE A 293 -1.48 -9.87 -18.48
CA PHE A 293 -0.47 -8.96 -17.94
C PHE A 293 -0.12 -9.27 -16.47
N TRP A 294 -1.09 -9.28 -15.57
CA TRP A 294 -0.84 -9.56 -14.14
C TRP A 294 -0.33 -10.98 -13.90
N GLY A 295 -0.78 -11.96 -14.69
CA GLY A 295 -0.28 -13.33 -14.64
C GLY A 295 1.18 -13.42 -15.06
N ALA A 296 1.58 -12.74 -16.14
CA ALA A 296 2.97 -12.67 -16.56
C ALA A 296 3.86 -11.99 -15.51
N MET A 297 3.39 -10.89 -14.90
CA MET A 297 4.15 -10.18 -13.86
C MET A 297 4.25 -10.99 -12.56
N LEU A 298 3.21 -11.75 -12.21
CA LEU A 298 3.27 -12.70 -11.10
C LEU A 298 4.36 -13.76 -11.35
N LEU A 299 4.40 -14.34 -12.54
CA LEU A 299 5.43 -15.32 -12.90
C LEU A 299 6.84 -14.70 -12.88
N ALA A 300 6.99 -13.46 -13.37
CA ALA A 300 8.26 -12.75 -13.31
C ALA A 300 8.71 -12.47 -11.87
N ALA A 301 7.79 -12.06 -10.99
CA ALA A 301 8.09 -11.82 -9.57
C ALA A 301 8.47 -13.12 -8.84
N LEU A 302 7.79 -14.23 -9.15
CA LEU A 302 8.15 -15.55 -8.63
C LEU A 302 9.51 -16.02 -9.16
N TYR A 303 9.80 -15.80 -10.44
CA TYR A 303 11.12 -16.07 -11.02
C TYR A 303 12.22 -15.30 -10.28
N ALA A 304 12.04 -13.99 -10.10
CA ALA A 304 12.98 -13.16 -9.35
C ALA A 304 13.16 -13.64 -7.90
N LEU A 305 12.09 -14.09 -7.25
CA LEU A 305 12.13 -14.60 -5.88
C LEU A 305 12.90 -15.92 -5.75
N PHE A 306 12.71 -16.87 -6.68
CA PHE A 306 13.28 -18.22 -6.56
C PHE A 306 14.69 -18.37 -7.14
N ILE A 307 15.08 -17.51 -8.07
CA ILE A 307 16.37 -17.62 -8.78
C ILE A 307 17.36 -16.55 -8.32
N GLY A 308 16.87 -15.40 -7.84
CA GLY A 308 17.71 -14.26 -7.54
C GLY A 308 18.02 -13.99 -6.07
N VAL A 309 17.31 -14.62 -5.12
CA VAL A 309 17.42 -14.36 -3.68
C VAL A 309 18.06 -15.52 -2.94
#